data_AF-A0A7C3SA82-F1
#
_entry.id   AF-A0A7C3SA82-F1
#
_cell.length_a   1.000
_cell.length_b   1.000
_cell.length_c   1.000
_cell.angle_alpha   90.00
_cell.angle_beta   90.00
_cell.angle_gamma   90.00
#
_symmetry.space_group_name_H-M   'P 1'
#
loop_
_entity.id
_entity.type
_entity.pdbx_description
1 polymer ?
#
loop_
_entity_poly.entity_id
_entity_poly.type
_entity_poly.pdbx_seq_one_letter_code
_entity_poly.pdbx_strand_id
1 'polypeptide(L)'
;TEGELSSLLQALSFGDNKQSLASCLGRHEQVNPLIAALINGIAGSRLEFEEGNSWAFGHPAIQIVPALVAQAEGQRTSGKELLEALVAGYECGVRVSRASKVRKGLHPSGTWGTVGAAAAVAKLRARSPSALYEILNLSASFTISPYVKNAFVGKNVAYTFAGMASFLGFLSNVFFDAGFRADESSLRMTFSKFVSDVFEEEELDRELGKEFFLLKNYFKPYPSCRFTHPALDALKAILRNVSFRRREVERIRVETFQAAAHCDTKAPPNLEAVLFSLPYLIAGMLSFGDITLDTIQRISVQDDQLRKLAARVEVRSIPEYEALRPVRNPARVTLQLKNGQTHVCEVKNPSGEEGCPLSQETIQEKFLSLTVPILGKDRSEAFWEKAIQLEKENDIRPLIALLRLPRDVSYGKGST
;
A
#
# COMPACT_ATOMS: atom_id res chain seq x y z
N THR A 1 14.09 28.50 -21.25
CA THR A 1 13.68 27.47 -22.22
C THR A 1 14.82 26.56 -22.66
N GLU A 2 15.92 27.02 -23.27
CA GLU A 2 17.04 26.12 -23.67
C GLU A 2 17.88 25.63 -22.47
N GLY A 3 18.08 26.48 -21.46
CA GLY A 3 18.80 26.12 -20.23
C GLY A 3 18.08 25.10 -19.35
N GLU A 4 16.74 25.19 -19.24
CA GLU A 4 15.93 24.23 -18.46
C GLU A 4 15.93 22.86 -19.13
N LEU A 5 15.77 22.80 -20.45
CA LEU A 5 15.80 21.54 -21.21
C LEU A 5 17.19 20.90 -21.16
N SER A 6 18.27 21.70 -21.25
CA SER A 6 19.64 21.19 -21.12
C SER A 6 19.91 20.65 -19.71
N SER A 7 19.49 21.38 -18.68
CA SER A 7 19.62 20.96 -17.27
C SER A 7 18.81 19.70 -16.98
N LEU A 8 17.58 19.62 -17.53
CA LEU A 8 16.72 18.45 -17.41
C LEU A 8 17.33 17.24 -18.12
N LEU A 9 17.87 17.42 -19.33
CA LEU A 9 18.53 16.35 -20.06
C LEU A 9 19.73 15.83 -19.27
N GLN A 10 20.56 16.72 -18.71
CA GLN A 10 21.67 16.33 -17.84
C GLN A 10 21.18 15.57 -16.60
N ALA A 11 20.13 16.06 -15.94
CA ALA A 11 19.59 15.44 -14.75
C ALA A 11 18.94 14.07 -15.03
N LEU A 12 18.33 13.87 -16.20
CA LEU A 12 17.69 12.61 -16.60
C LEU A 12 18.63 11.61 -17.28
N SER A 13 19.79 12.05 -17.78
CA SER A 13 20.80 11.22 -18.44
C SER A 13 21.65 10.42 -17.45
N PHE A 14 21.04 9.84 -16.40
CA PHE A 14 21.68 9.03 -15.35
C PHE A 14 22.55 7.85 -15.86
N GLY A 15 22.57 7.58 -17.17
CA GLY A 15 23.11 6.37 -17.82
C GLY A 15 24.63 6.28 -18.01
N ASP A 16 25.40 7.37 -17.93
CA ASP A 16 26.83 7.31 -18.30
C ASP A 16 27.78 6.99 -17.14
N ASN A 17 27.33 7.07 -15.89
CA ASN A 17 28.12 6.71 -14.70
C ASN A 17 27.39 5.68 -13.84
N LYS A 18 27.91 4.45 -13.75
CA LYS A 18 27.37 3.35 -12.91
C LYS A 18 27.16 3.70 -11.42
N GLN A 19 27.70 4.81 -10.94
CA GLN A 19 27.59 5.26 -9.56
C GLN A 19 26.20 5.84 -9.17
N SER A 20 25.28 6.02 -10.13
CA SER A 20 23.97 6.65 -9.89
C SER A 20 22.76 5.73 -10.12
N LEU A 21 22.96 4.42 -10.30
CA LEU A 21 21.86 3.47 -10.50
C LEU A 21 21.25 3.01 -9.17
N ALA A 22 19.94 2.78 -9.16
CA ALA A 22 19.20 2.21 -8.03
C ALA A 22 18.67 0.80 -8.36
N SER A 23 18.50 -0.01 -7.33
CA SER A 23 18.11 -1.41 -7.43
C SER A 23 16.62 -1.59 -7.73
N CYS A 24 16.32 -2.51 -8.65
CA CYS A 24 15.01 -3.14 -8.73
C CYS A 24 14.94 -4.21 -7.63
N LEU A 25 14.24 -3.94 -6.53
CA LEU A 25 14.23 -4.81 -5.35
C LEU A 25 13.66 -6.19 -5.70
N GLY A 26 14.29 -7.24 -5.16
CA GLY A 26 13.97 -8.63 -5.48
C GLY A 26 14.52 -9.10 -6.83
N ARG A 27 15.27 -8.25 -7.56
CA ARG A 27 15.90 -8.61 -8.83
C ARG A 27 17.39 -8.29 -8.87
N HIS A 28 18.08 -8.62 -9.97
CA HIS A 28 19.52 -8.34 -10.12
C HIS A 28 19.79 -7.03 -10.87
N GLU A 29 18.78 -6.54 -11.58
CA GLU A 29 18.85 -5.33 -12.39
C GLU A 29 18.96 -4.07 -11.51
N GLN A 30 19.73 -3.10 -12.00
CA GLN A 30 19.74 -1.74 -11.49
C GLN A 30 19.45 -0.80 -12.66
N VAL A 31 18.69 0.25 -12.40
CA VAL A 31 18.20 1.19 -13.41
C VAL A 31 18.30 2.62 -12.89
N ASN A 32 17.92 3.58 -13.72
CA ASN A 32 17.74 4.97 -13.30
C ASN A 32 16.88 5.04 -12.02
N PRO A 33 17.25 5.85 -10.99
CA PRO A 33 16.50 5.95 -9.74
C PRO A 33 15.01 6.28 -9.87
N LEU A 34 14.62 7.12 -10.83
CA LEU A 34 13.21 7.39 -11.12
C LEU A 34 12.49 6.11 -11.56
N ILE A 35 13.11 5.34 -12.45
CA ILE A 35 12.55 4.09 -12.96
C ILE A 35 12.54 3.01 -11.87
N ALA A 36 13.56 2.96 -11.01
CA ALA A 36 13.57 2.06 -9.85
C ALA A 36 12.41 2.38 -8.90
N ALA A 37 12.17 3.66 -8.62
CA ALA A 37 11.04 4.10 -7.81
C ALA A 37 9.69 3.66 -8.40
N LEU A 38 9.51 3.81 -9.72
CA LEU A 38 8.33 3.35 -10.44
C LEU A 38 8.14 1.83 -10.31
N ILE A 39 9.17 1.05 -10.65
CA ILE A 39 9.12 -0.42 -10.66
C ILE A 39 8.87 -0.96 -9.25
N ASN A 40 9.60 -0.46 -8.25
CA ASN A 40 9.49 -0.91 -6.87
C ASN A 40 8.12 -0.57 -6.27
N GLY A 41 7.55 0.59 -6.60
CA GLY A 41 6.19 0.95 -6.20
C GLY A 41 5.12 0.07 -6.87
N ILE A 42 5.27 -0.24 -8.16
CA ILE A 42 4.39 -1.19 -8.86
C ILE A 42 4.45 -2.58 -8.22
N ALA A 43 5.66 -3.08 -7.96
CA ALA A 43 5.89 -4.40 -7.40
C ALA A 43 5.25 -4.53 -6.00
N GLY A 44 5.43 -3.53 -5.14
CA GLY A 44 4.91 -3.60 -3.78
C GLY A 44 3.38 -3.48 -3.66
N SER A 45 2.70 -2.88 -4.64
CA SER A 45 1.23 -2.80 -4.68
C SER A 45 0.53 -4.01 -5.33
N ARG A 46 1.28 -4.92 -5.95
CA ARG A 46 0.68 -6.03 -6.73
C ARG A 46 -0.18 -6.98 -5.89
N LEU A 47 0.21 -7.21 -4.64
CA LEU A 47 -0.38 -8.24 -3.77
C LEU A 47 -1.48 -7.71 -2.85
N GLU A 48 -1.79 -6.40 -2.88
CA GLU A 48 -2.70 -5.77 -1.91
C GLU A 48 -2.31 -6.06 -0.45
N PHE A 49 -1.01 -6.09 -0.17
CA PHE A 49 -0.46 -6.57 1.11
C PHE A 49 0.46 -5.56 1.82
N GLU A 50 0.66 -4.40 1.20
CA GLU A 50 1.34 -3.24 1.75
C GLU A 50 0.67 -2.67 3.02
N GLU A 51 1.40 -1.79 3.70
CA GLU A 51 0.91 -0.95 4.79
C GLU A 51 -0.23 -0.04 4.29
N GLY A 52 -1.14 0.31 5.19
CA GLY A 52 -2.10 1.37 4.93
C GLY A 52 -2.43 2.16 6.17
N ASN A 53 -3.08 3.31 5.98
CA ASN A 53 -3.38 4.24 7.03
C ASN A 53 -4.84 4.69 6.94
N SER A 54 -5.60 4.39 7.99
CA SER A 54 -7.04 4.67 8.04
C SER A 54 -7.34 6.17 8.05
N TRP A 55 -6.43 7.00 8.57
CA TRP A 55 -6.56 8.46 8.57
C TRP A 55 -6.29 9.06 7.18
N ALA A 56 -5.43 8.43 6.38
CA ALA A 56 -5.14 8.82 5.01
C ALA A 56 -6.10 8.20 3.97
N PHE A 57 -6.99 7.30 4.38
CA PHE A 57 -7.80 6.49 3.45
C PHE A 57 -6.98 5.89 2.29
N GLY A 58 -5.78 5.37 2.57
CA GLY A 58 -4.91 4.85 1.53
C GLY A 58 -3.61 4.24 2.06
N HIS A 59 -2.60 4.19 1.19
CA HIS A 59 -1.35 3.45 1.41
C HIS A 59 -0.14 4.38 1.30
N PRO A 60 0.24 5.11 2.36
CA PRO A 60 1.29 6.12 2.25
C PRO A 60 2.67 5.50 2.02
N ALA A 61 3.07 4.44 2.75
CA ALA A 61 4.43 3.93 2.67
C ALA A 61 4.80 3.46 1.25
N ILE A 62 3.93 2.71 0.58
CA ILE A 62 4.22 2.20 -0.77
C ILE A 62 4.32 3.30 -1.83
N GLN A 63 3.72 4.47 -1.58
CA GLN A 63 3.79 5.62 -2.49
C GLN A 63 5.06 6.45 -2.26
N ILE A 64 5.72 6.30 -1.11
CA ILE A 64 6.82 7.17 -0.66
C ILE A 64 8.15 6.43 -0.62
N VAL A 65 8.18 5.25 0.03
CA VAL A 65 9.38 4.45 0.26
C VAL A 65 10.13 4.11 -1.02
N PRO A 66 9.50 3.72 -2.15
CA PRO A 66 10.23 3.40 -3.38
C PRO A 66 11.06 4.58 -3.91
N ALA A 67 10.50 5.79 -3.93
CA ALA A 67 11.21 7.00 -4.33
C ALA A 67 12.35 7.34 -3.39
N LEU A 68 12.08 7.25 -2.08
CA LEU A 68 13.04 7.57 -1.05
C LEU A 68 14.24 6.61 -1.06
N VAL A 69 13.99 5.30 -1.15
CA VAL A 69 15.04 4.26 -1.24
C VAL A 69 15.86 4.44 -2.52
N ALA A 70 15.21 4.69 -3.66
CA ALA A 70 15.93 4.88 -4.92
C ALA A 70 16.84 6.13 -4.90
N GLN A 71 16.36 7.24 -4.32
CA GLN A 71 17.19 8.43 -4.10
C GLN A 71 18.34 8.15 -3.12
N ALA A 72 18.05 7.44 -2.01
CA ALA A 72 19.03 7.15 -0.98
C ALA A 72 20.14 6.20 -1.45
N GLU A 73 19.83 5.20 -2.28
CA GLU A 73 20.83 4.25 -2.78
C GLU A 73 21.86 4.90 -3.71
N GLY A 74 21.45 5.95 -4.45
CA GLY A 74 22.33 6.71 -5.34
C GLY A 74 23.37 7.58 -4.62
N GLN A 75 23.31 7.67 -3.29
CA GLN A 75 24.25 8.43 -2.47
C GLN A 75 24.56 7.70 -1.16
N ARG A 76 25.47 8.23 -0.35
CA ARG A 76 25.70 7.68 0.99
C ARG A 76 24.69 8.32 1.94
N THR A 77 23.69 7.55 2.37
CA THR A 77 22.63 7.98 3.29
C THR A 77 22.61 7.08 4.52
N SER A 78 22.60 7.66 5.71
CA SER A 78 22.40 6.94 6.97
C SER A 78 20.94 6.56 7.16
N GLY A 79 20.68 5.52 7.95
CA GLY A 79 19.31 5.12 8.25
C GLY A 79 18.53 6.16 9.05
N LYS A 80 19.21 6.99 9.87
CA LYS A 80 18.58 8.13 10.54
C LYS A 80 18.07 9.18 9.54
N GLU A 81 18.88 9.58 8.57
CA GLU A 81 18.46 10.51 7.51
C GLU A 81 17.30 9.93 6.68
N LEU A 82 17.35 8.63 6.40
CA LEU A 82 16.27 7.93 5.69
C LEU A 82 14.96 7.95 6.49
N LEU A 83 15.01 7.66 7.80
CA LEU A 83 13.84 7.68 8.68
C LEU A 83 13.26 9.09 8.83
N GLU A 84 14.10 10.11 9.00
CA GLU A 84 13.64 11.51 9.08
C GLU A 84 12.94 11.96 7.78
N ALA A 85 13.49 11.57 6.63
CA ALA A 85 12.88 11.84 5.33
C ALA A 85 11.57 11.07 5.13
N LEU A 86 11.51 9.81 5.56
CA LEU A 86 10.27 9.03 5.54
C LEU A 86 9.19 9.68 6.39
N VAL A 87 9.50 10.07 7.63
CA VAL A 87 8.55 10.74 8.53
C VAL A 87 8.03 12.03 7.90
N ALA A 88 8.92 12.89 7.37
CA ALA A 88 8.51 14.14 6.74
C ALA A 88 7.57 13.90 5.54
N GLY A 89 7.92 12.98 4.63
CA GLY A 89 7.09 12.70 3.48
C GLY A 89 5.76 12.03 3.82
N TYR A 90 5.79 11.10 4.78
CA TYR A 90 4.60 10.41 5.27
C TYR A 90 3.61 11.41 5.88
N GLU A 91 4.08 12.29 6.77
CA GLU A 91 3.25 13.33 7.37
C GLU A 91 2.67 14.28 6.32
N CYS A 92 3.48 14.78 5.38
CA CYS A 92 2.99 15.65 4.31
C CYS A 92 1.88 14.97 3.48
N GLY A 93 2.12 13.73 3.04
CA GLY A 93 1.14 12.99 2.23
C GLY A 93 -0.17 12.73 2.98
N VAL A 94 -0.09 12.22 4.21
CA VAL A 94 -1.28 11.92 5.01
C VAL A 94 -2.05 13.20 5.36
N ARG A 95 -1.37 14.29 5.69
CA ARG A 95 -2.03 15.56 6.03
C ARG A 95 -2.73 16.19 4.83
N VAL A 96 -2.13 16.13 3.64
CA VAL A 96 -2.83 16.49 2.39
C VAL A 96 -4.05 15.61 2.19
N SER A 97 -3.94 14.30 2.42
CA SER A 97 -5.11 13.42 2.33
C SER A 97 -6.20 13.74 3.36
N ARG A 98 -5.84 14.08 4.59
CA ARG A 98 -6.82 14.42 5.65
C ARG A 98 -7.53 15.73 5.35
N ALA A 99 -6.79 16.70 4.85
CA ALA A 99 -7.35 17.94 4.35
C ALA A 99 -8.25 17.73 3.12
N SER A 100 -8.17 16.58 2.43
CA SER A 100 -8.78 16.39 1.11
C SER A 100 -9.74 15.22 1.06
N LYS A 101 -11.03 15.47 0.85
CA LYS A 101 -11.98 14.41 0.53
C LYS A 101 -11.96 14.11 -0.97
N VAL A 102 -11.08 13.20 -1.38
CA VAL A 102 -10.94 12.76 -2.78
C VAL A 102 -12.31 12.35 -3.35
N ARG A 103 -12.59 12.77 -4.59
CA ARG A 103 -13.86 12.54 -5.27
C ARG A 103 -14.21 11.07 -5.36
N LYS A 104 -15.51 10.78 -5.19
CA LYS A 104 -16.02 9.42 -5.37
C LYS A 104 -15.67 8.90 -6.77
N GLY A 105 -15.09 7.70 -6.82
CA GLY A 105 -14.67 7.05 -8.07
C GLY A 105 -13.18 7.20 -8.36
N LEU A 106 -12.47 8.12 -7.71
CA LEU A 106 -11.02 8.19 -7.80
C LEU A 106 -10.36 7.21 -6.82
N HIS A 107 -9.27 6.59 -7.24
CA HIS A 107 -8.43 5.77 -6.38
C HIS A 107 -7.50 6.70 -5.57
N PRO A 108 -7.33 6.49 -4.25
CA PRO A 108 -6.50 7.36 -3.42
C PRO A 108 -5.00 7.28 -3.79
N SER A 109 -4.47 6.07 -4.04
CA SER A 109 -3.10 5.93 -4.54
C SER A 109 -2.94 6.64 -5.89
N GLY A 110 -1.84 7.36 -6.08
CA GLY A 110 -1.62 8.20 -7.28
C GLY A 110 -2.02 9.67 -7.09
N THR A 111 -2.80 9.99 -6.05
CA THR A 111 -3.25 11.36 -5.78
C THR A 111 -2.28 12.10 -4.85
N TRP A 112 -2.62 12.26 -3.57
CA TRP A 112 -1.83 12.93 -2.54
C TRP A 112 -0.48 12.27 -2.25
N GLY A 113 -0.31 10.98 -2.60
CA GLY A 113 0.96 10.27 -2.40
C GLY A 113 2.12 10.88 -3.18
N THR A 114 1.85 11.53 -4.32
CA THR A 114 2.86 12.27 -5.11
C THR A 114 3.50 13.38 -4.30
N VAL A 115 2.70 14.11 -3.51
CA VAL A 115 3.17 15.18 -2.62
C VAL A 115 4.03 14.61 -1.48
N GLY A 116 3.59 13.49 -0.88
CA GLY A 116 4.36 12.81 0.16
C GLY A 116 5.72 12.30 -0.33
N ALA A 117 5.76 11.71 -1.54
CA ALA A 117 7.00 11.26 -2.16
C ALA A 117 7.95 12.42 -2.48
N ALA A 118 7.42 13.53 -2.99
CA ALA A 118 8.19 14.74 -3.26
C ALA A 118 8.80 15.33 -1.98
N ALA A 119 8.00 15.41 -0.90
CA ALA A 119 8.45 15.86 0.41
C ALA A 119 9.57 14.99 0.99
N ALA A 120 9.44 13.65 0.91
CA ALA A 120 10.47 12.74 1.38
C ALA A 120 11.81 12.94 0.65
N VAL A 121 11.77 12.98 -0.68
CA VAL A 121 12.98 13.18 -1.50
C VAL A 121 13.58 14.56 -1.25
N ALA A 122 12.77 15.61 -1.12
CA ALA A 122 13.24 16.97 -0.83
C ALA A 122 13.89 17.07 0.55
N LYS A 123 13.30 16.42 1.57
CA LYS A 123 13.88 16.34 2.91
C LYS A 123 15.21 15.60 2.90
N LEU A 124 15.31 14.47 2.19
CA LEU A 124 16.56 13.72 2.07
C LEU A 124 17.66 14.50 1.34
N ARG A 125 17.29 15.33 0.37
CA ARG A 125 18.21 16.25 -0.35
C ARG A 125 18.49 17.54 0.42
N ALA A 126 18.08 17.62 1.69
CA ALA A 126 18.28 18.77 2.57
C ALA A 126 17.83 20.11 1.96
N ARG A 127 16.70 20.11 1.25
CA ARG A 127 16.15 21.34 0.66
C ARG A 127 15.73 22.35 1.73
N SER A 128 15.91 23.63 1.43
CA SER A 128 15.41 24.71 2.28
C SER A 128 13.87 24.68 2.36
N PRO A 129 13.27 25.29 3.39
CA PRO A 129 11.82 25.42 3.48
C PRO A 129 11.17 26.07 2.25
N SER A 130 11.81 27.09 1.66
CA SER A 130 11.32 27.73 0.42
C SER A 130 11.35 26.79 -0.78
N ALA A 131 12.43 26.04 -0.96
CA ALA A 131 12.53 25.04 -2.02
C ALA A 131 11.51 23.91 -1.82
N LEU A 132 11.30 23.46 -0.57
CA LEU A 132 10.27 22.48 -0.25
C LEU A 132 8.88 22.99 -0.64
N TYR A 133 8.52 24.22 -0.27
CA TYR A 133 7.24 24.83 -0.65
C TYR A 133 7.00 24.83 -2.17
N GLU A 134 7.99 25.24 -2.95
CA GLU A 134 7.93 25.22 -4.42
C GLU A 134 7.81 23.80 -4.98
N ILE A 135 8.57 22.84 -4.45
CA ILE A 135 8.53 21.43 -4.86
C ILE A 135 7.16 20.81 -4.58
N LEU A 136 6.53 21.13 -3.44
CA LEU A 136 5.20 20.58 -3.11
C LEU A 136 4.14 21.09 -4.07
N ASN A 137 4.17 22.38 -4.42
CA ASN A 137 3.28 22.95 -5.45
C ASN A 137 3.51 22.32 -6.82
N LEU A 138 4.77 22.15 -7.22
CA LEU A 138 5.14 21.48 -8.47
C LEU A 138 4.66 20.03 -8.50
N SER A 139 4.81 19.30 -7.38
CA SER A 139 4.37 17.90 -7.29
C SER A 139 2.87 17.73 -7.37
N ALA A 140 2.10 18.68 -6.82
CA ALA A 140 0.64 18.65 -6.90
C ALA A 140 0.16 18.77 -8.35
N SER A 141 0.87 19.52 -9.21
CA SER A 141 0.58 19.62 -10.64
C SER A 141 0.67 18.30 -11.40
N PHE A 142 1.34 17.29 -10.84
CA PHE A 142 1.47 15.95 -11.44
C PHE A 142 0.57 14.89 -10.80
N THR A 143 -0.37 15.29 -9.94
CA THR A 143 -1.37 14.39 -9.35
C THR A 143 -2.17 13.68 -10.45
N ILE A 144 -2.22 12.35 -10.44
CA ILE A 144 -3.06 11.58 -11.37
C ILE A 144 -4.45 11.34 -10.78
N SER A 145 -5.45 11.13 -11.63
CA SER A 145 -6.86 10.87 -11.26
C SER A 145 -7.32 9.45 -11.66
N PRO A 146 -6.75 8.39 -11.07
CA PRO A 146 -7.04 7.00 -11.43
C PRO A 146 -8.47 6.56 -11.08
N TYR A 147 -9.10 5.75 -11.95
CA TYR A 147 -10.43 5.20 -11.68
C TYR A 147 -10.38 3.98 -10.75
N VAL A 148 -11.04 4.07 -9.59
CA VAL A 148 -10.98 3.07 -8.50
C VAL A 148 -11.54 1.71 -8.89
N LYS A 149 -12.53 1.66 -9.80
CA LYS A 149 -13.19 0.40 -10.19
C LYS A 149 -12.23 -0.60 -10.83
N ASN A 150 -11.12 -0.14 -11.41
CA ASN A 150 -10.10 -1.01 -12.00
C ASN A 150 -9.61 -2.09 -11.01
N ALA A 151 -9.43 -1.75 -9.74
CA ALA A 151 -9.03 -2.70 -8.71
C ALA A 151 -10.10 -3.79 -8.49
N PHE A 152 -11.36 -3.37 -8.30
CA PHE A 152 -12.48 -4.27 -8.03
C PHE A 152 -12.83 -5.21 -9.19
N VAL A 153 -12.58 -4.80 -10.44
CA VAL A 153 -12.86 -5.63 -11.63
C VAL A 153 -11.61 -6.37 -12.15
N GLY A 154 -10.54 -6.41 -11.34
CA GLY A 154 -9.35 -7.20 -11.63
C GLY A 154 -8.52 -6.68 -12.80
N LYS A 155 -8.47 -5.36 -13.00
CA LYS A 155 -7.58 -4.72 -13.98
C LYS A 155 -6.29 -4.30 -13.29
N ASN A 156 -5.18 -4.87 -13.77
CA ASN A 156 -3.85 -4.71 -13.18
C ASN A 156 -3.25 -3.30 -13.30
N VAL A 157 -3.90 -2.36 -14.02
CA VAL A 157 -3.50 -0.94 -14.03
C VAL A 157 -3.52 -0.33 -12.63
N ALA A 158 -4.34 -0.87 -11.70
CA ALA A 158 -4.37 -0.39 -10.32
C ALA A 158 -3.01 -0.51 -9.62
N TYR A 159 -2.18 -1.48 -10.00
CA TYR A 159 -0.83 -1.66 -9.45
C TYR A 159 0.10 -0.51 -9.80
N THR A 160 -0.20 0.25 -10.87
CA THR A 160 0.69 1.31 -11.32
C THR A 160 0.52 2.60 -10.53
N PHE A 161 -0.59 2.79 -9.83
CA PHE A 161 -0.90 4.09 -9.24
C PHE A 161 0.09 4.51 -8.15
N ALA A 162 0.51 3.58 -7.29
CA ALA A 162 1.51 3.88 -6.26
C ALA A 162 2.90 4.12 -6.84
N GLY A 163 3.32 3.29 -7.81
CA GLY A 163 4.58 3.51 -8.53
C GLY A 163 4.61 4.85 -9.28
N MET A 164 3.49 5.26 -9.89
CA MET A 164 3.37 6.57 -10.51
C MET A 164 3.48 7.71 -9.48
N ALA A 165 2.87 7.58 -8.30
CA ALA A 165 3.02 8.57 -7.22
C ALA A 165 4.50 8.71 -6.79
N SER A 166 5.19 7.59 -6.56
CA SER A 166 6.62 7.58 -6.24
C SER A 166 7.46 8.24 -7.35
N PHE A 167 7.23 7.84 -8.60
CA PHE A 167 7.93 8.37 -9.76
C PHE A 167 7.74 9.88 -9.91
N LEU A 168 6.49 10.36 -9.89
CA LEU A 168 6.15 11.76 -10.12
C LEU A 168 6.61 12.66 -8.96
N GLY A 169 6.55 12.17 -7.72
CA GLY A 169 7.06 12.91 -6.57
C GLY A 169 8.58 13.07 -6.61
N PHE A 170 9.30 12.00 -6.98
CA PHE A 170 10.74 12.08 -7.21
C PHE A 170 11.05 13.01 -8.40
N LEU A 171 10.35 12.85 -9.54
CA LEU A 171 10.55 13.68 -10.73
C LEU A 171 10.34 15.18 -10.46
N SER A 172 9.45 15.53 -9.52
CA SER A 172 9.21 16.93 -9.13
C SER A 172 10.46 17.61 -8.55
N ASN A 173 11.29 16.86 -7.81
CA ASN A 173 12.57 17.37 -7.33
C ASN A 173 13.57 17.58 -8.48
N VAL A 174 13.53 16.73 -9.51
CA VAL A 174 14.37 16.87 -10.72
C VAL A 174 13.94 18.08 -11.54
N PHE A 175 12.64 18.29 -11.73
CA PHE A 175 12.13 19.48 -12.41
C PHE A 175 12.48 20.77 -11.68
N PHE A 176 12.36 20.77 -10.35
CA PHE A 176 12.80 21.91 -9.54
C PHE A 176 14.28 22.25 -9.76
N ASP A 177 15.15 21.23 -9.77
CA ASP A 177 16.59 21.40 -10.05
C ASP A 177 16.87 21.94 -11.45
N ALA A 178 16.06 21.54 -12.44
CA ALA A 178 16.17 22.01 -13.81
C ALA A 178 15.58 23.42 -14.03
N GLY A 179 15.04 24.07 -12.99
CA GLY A 179 14.53 25.45 -13.06
C GLY A 179 13.02 25.58 -13.27
N PHE A 180 12.29 24.47 -13.41
CA PHE A 180 10.84 24.52 -13.55
C PHE A 180 10.16 24.91 -12.23
N ARG A 181 9.09 25.69 -12.32
CA ARG A 181 8.31 26.20 -11.18
C ARG A 181 6.82 26.06 -11.45
N ALA A 182 6.05 25.97 -10.38
CA ALA A 182 4.58 25.95 -10.42
C ALA A 182 4.03 27.15 -9.65
N ASP A 183 2.79 27.50 -9.95
CA ASP A 183 2.07 28.54 -9.22
C ASP A 183 1.91 28.15 -7.74
N GLU A 184 2.02 29.12 -6.84
CA GLU A 184 1.99 28.91 -5.39
C GLU A 184 0.64 28.36 -4.87
N SER A 185 -0.42 28.47 -5.68
CA SER A 185 -1.73 27.91 -5.38
C SER A 185 -1.95 26.48 -5.90
N SER A 186 -0.97 25.89 -6.60
CA SER A 186 -1.13 24.60 -7.30
C SER A 186 -1.59 23.46 -6.40
N LEU A 187 -1.02 23.35 -5.19
CA LEU A 187 -1.43 22.34 -4.21
C LEU A 187 -2.88 22.56 -3.80
N ARG A 188 -3.21 23.79 -3.39
CA ARG A 188 -4.56 24.17 -2.97
C ARG A 188 -5.57 23.89 -4.08
N MET A 189 -5.32 24.34 -5.30
CA MET A 189 -6.24 24.18 -6.44
C MET A 189 -6.46 22.71 -6.79
N THR A 190 -5.39 21.92 -6.80
CA THR A 190 -5.46 20.48 -7.07
C THR A 190 -6.38 19.79 -6.07
N PHE A 191 -6.12 19.99 -4.78
CA PHE A 191 -6.80 19.27 -3.71
C PHE A 191 -8.12 19.90 -3.24
N SER A 192 -8.45 21.12 -3.67
CA SER A 192 -9.75 21.76 -3.40
C SER A 192 -10.73 21.80 -4.57
N LYS A 193 -10.24 21.74 -5.82
CA LYS A 193 -11.08 21.89 -7.02
C LYS A 193 -10.99 20.73 -8.00
N PHE A 194 -9.86 20.02 -8.11
CA PHE A 194 -9.64 19.07 -9.21
C PHE A 194 -9.80 17.60 -8.81
N VAL A 195 -9.29 17.20 -7.64
CA VAL A 195 -9.35 15.78 -7.23
C VAL A 195 -10.23 15.51 -6.00
N SER A 196 -10.75 16.55 -5.36
CA SER A 196 -11.56 16.44 -4.13
C SER A 196 -12.90 17.18 -4.22
N ASP A 197 -13.84 16.77 -3.37
CA ASP A 197 -15.12 17.46 -3.15
C ASP A 197 -15.06 18.44 -1.98
N VAL A 198 -14.21 18.16 -0.98
CA VAL A 198 -14.01 18.98 0.21
C VAL A 198 -12.51 19.18 0.43
N PHE A 199 -12.14 20.39 0.83
CA PHE A 199 -10.79 20.71 1.27
C PHE A 199 -10.83 21.56 2.55
N GLU A 200 -10.28 21.03 3.63
CA GLU A 200 -10.22 21.64 4.96
C GLU A 200 -8.76 22.01 5.25
N GLU A 201 -8.41 23.28 5.02
CA GLU A 201 -7.02 23.76 5.11
C GLU A 201 -6.42 23.56 6.50
N GLU A 202 -7.25 23.67 7.54
CA GLU A 202 -6.83 23.52 8.93
C GLU A 202 -6.34 22.10 9.25
N GLU A 203 -6.66 21.09 8.44
CA GLU A 203 -6.17 19.72 8.63
C GLU A 203 -4.73 19.52 8.14
N LEU A 204 -4.19 20.45 7.33
CA LEU A 204 -2.82 20.36 6.82
C LEU A 204 -1.79 20.41 7.95
N ASP A 205 -2.02 21.25 8.97
CA ASP A 205 -1.08 21.50 10.06
C ASP A 205 -1.64 21.23 11.46
N ARG A 206 -2.91 20.79 11.59
CA ARG A 206 -3.50 20.40 12.86
C ARG A 206 -2.60 19.44 13.64
N GLU A 207 -2.25 19.81 14.87
CA GLU A 207 -1.37 19.05 15.77
C GLU A 207 -0.02 18.64 15.14
N LEU A 208 0.49 19.41 14.16
CA LEU A 208 1.80 19.19 13.56
C LEU A 208 2.90 19.25 14.63
N GLY A 209 3.80 18.28 14.60
CA GLY A 209 4.90 18.14 15.58
C GLY A 209 4.47 17.55 16.93
N LYS A 210 3.17 17.35 17.17
CA LYS A 210 2.64 16.67 18.36
C LYS A 210 2.11 15.28 18.02
N GLU A 211 1.41 15.16 16.89
CA GLU A 211 0.84 13.91 16.39
C GLU A 211 1.49 13.51 15.08
N PHE A 212 1.93 12.25 15.01
CA PHE A 212 2.51 11.62 13.83
C PHE A 212 1.61 10.50 13.34
N PHE A 213 1.00 10.69 12.17
CA PHE A 213 0.14 9.69 11.53
C PHE A 213 0.89 8.44 11.08
N LEU A 214 2.22 8.51 10.90
CA LEU A 214 3.04 7.32 10.65
C LEU A 214 2.87 6.27 11.76
N LEU A 215 2.73 6.69 13.02
CA LEU A 215 2.53 5.78 14.15
C LEU A 215 1.10 5.22 14.26
N LYS A 216 0.20 5.68 13.40
CA LYS A 216 -1.22 5.28 13.33
C LYS A 216 -1.52 4.41 12.11
N ASN A 217 -0.48 3.89 11.48
CA ASN A 217 -0.59 2.99 10.35
C ASN A 217 -1.10 1.61 10.77
N TYR A 218 -1.44 0.79 9.77
CA TYR A 218 -1.77 -0.61 9.94
C TYR A 218 -0.97 -1.49 8.97
N PHE A 219 -0.65 -2.69 9.44
CA PHE A 219 -0.13 -3.75 8.57
C PHE A 219 -1.23 -4.78 8.31
N LYS A 220 -1.46 -5.08 7.03
CA LYS A 220 -2.40 -6.10 6.59
C LYS A 220 -1.92 -7.51 7.00
N PRO A 221 -2.70 -8.33 7.71
CA PRO A 221 -2.38 -9.75 7.95
C PRO A 221 -2.82 -10.66 6.79
N TYR A 222 -3.76 -10.20 5.96
CA TYR A 222 -4.22 -10.91 4.75
C TYR A 222 -3.81 -10.14 3.48
N PRO A 223 -3.31 -10.80 2.42
CA PRO A 223 -3.03 -10.21 1.11
C PRO A 223 -4.33 -9.92 0.34
N SER A 224 -5.07 -8.92 0.77
CA SER A 224 -6.36 -8.52 0.19
C SER A 224 -6.74 -7.08 0.57
N CYS A 225 -7.74 -6.53 -0.10
CA CYS A 225 -8.32 -5.22 0.22
C CYS A 225 -8.63 -5.09 1.71
N ARG A 226 -8.26 -3.96 2.34
CA ARG A 226 -8.43 -3.75 3.79
C ARG A 226 -9.88 -3.92 4.26
N PHE A 227 -10.84 -3.57 3.42
CA PHE A 227 -12.26 -3.67 3.76
C PHE A 227 -12.76 -5.10 3.99
N THR A 228 -12.02 -6.11 3.53
CA THR A 228 -12.39 -7.52 3.73
C THR A 228 -11.97 -8.07 5.10
N HIS A 229 -10.99 -7.44 5.74
CA HIS A 229 -10.27 -7.94 6.91
C HIS A 229 -11.15 -8.19 8.14
N PRO A 230 -12.08 -7.30 8.56
CA PRO A 230 -12.84 -7.55 9.78
C PRO A 230 -13.76 -8.77 9.66
N ALA A 231 -14.27 -9.07 8.47
CA ALA A 231 -15.05 -10.28 8.23
C ALA A 231 -14.18 -11.55 8.23
N LEU A 232 -12.96 -11.46 7.68
CA LEU A 232 -11.99 -12.56 7.73
C LEU A 232 -11.56 -12.87 9.18
N ASP A 233 -11.32 -11.84 9.99
CA ASP A 233 -11.02 -12.01 11.42
C ASP A 233 -12.18 -12.66 12.18
N ALA A 234 -13.42 -12.20 11.94
CA ALA A 234 -14.61 -12.77 12.57
C ALA A 234 -14.79 -14.25 12.17
N LEU A 235 -14.60 -14.59 10.89
CA LEU A 235 -14.66 -15.97 10.43
C LEU A 235 -13.56 -16.83 11.04
N LYS A 236 -12.32 -16.33 11.07
CA LYS A 236 -11.18 -17.02 11.68
C LYS A 236 -11.43 -17.31 13.16
N ALA A 237 -12.04 -16.38 13.89
CA ALA A 237 -12.45 -16.59 15.28
C ALA A 237 -13.52 -17.67 15.43
N ILE A 238 -14.49 -17.77 14.52
CA ILE A 238 -15.47 -18.88 14.50
C ILE A 238 -14.76 -20.22 14.26
N LEU A 239 -13.88 -20.30 13.26
CA LEU A 239 -13.19 -21.53 12.86
C LEU A 239 -12.22 -22.06 13.93
N ARG A 240 -11.69 -21.20 14.80
CA ARG A 240 -10.87 -21.62 15.94
C ARG A 240 -11.66 -22.38 17.01
N ASN A 241 -12.95 -22.11 17.15
CA ASN A 241 -13.78 -22.61 18.24
C ASN A 241 -14.74 -23.73 17.82
N VAL A 242 -14.86 -23.99 16.51
CA VAL A 242 -15.88 -24.89 15.96
C VAL A 242 -15.30 -25.73 14.85
N SER A 243 -15.58 -27.03 14.87
CA SER A 243 -15.21 -27.96 13.80
C SER A 243 -16.45 -28.40 13.02
N PHE A 244 -16.41 -28.26 11.70
CA PHE A 244 -17.41 -28.74 10.76
C PHE A 244 -16.78 -28.98 9.39
N ARG A 245 -17.45 -29.76 8.54
CA ARG A 245 -17.06 -29.96 7.14
C ARG A 245 -17.64 -28.82 6.31
N ARG A 246 -16.86 -28.28 5.37
CA ARG A 246 -17.28 -27.18 4.47
C ARG A 246 -18.61 -27.43 3.76
N ARG A 247 -18.89 -28.69 3.40
CA ARG A 247 -20.14 -29.11 2.75
C ARG A 247 -21.39 -28.95 3.63
N GLU A 248 -21.19 -28.79 4.94
CA GLU A 248 -22.23 -28.58 5.95
C GLU A 248 -22.58 -27.10 6.12
N VAL A 249 -21.80 -26.17 5.56
CA VAL A 249 -22.14 -24.75 5.54
C VAL A 249 -23.40 -24.55 4.69
N GLU A 250 -24.44 -23.99 5.28
CA GLU A 250 -25.68 -23.63 4.58
C GLU A 250 -25.62 -22.21 4.04
N ARG A 251 -25.29 -21.23 4.90
CA ARG A 251 -25.28 -19.81 4.56
C ARG A 251 -24.27 -19.05 5.42
N ILE A 252 -23.70 -17.99 4.86
CA ILE A 252 -22.85 -17.05 5.60
C ILE A 252 -23.37 -15.65 5.35
N ARG A 253 -23.68 -14.90 6.41
CA ARG A 253 -24.05 -13.49 6.33
C ARG A 253 -22.95 -12.64 6.92
N VAL A 254 -22.55 -11.61 6.18
CA VAL A 254 -21.58 -10.60 6.58
C VAL A 254 -22.30 -9.26 6.66
N GLU A 255 -22.34 -8.69 7.85
CA GLU A 255 -22.86 -7.35 8.10
C GLU A 255 -21.66 -6.41 8.30
N THR A 256 -21.58 -5.31 7.57
CA THR A 256 -20.39 -4.41 7.59
C THR A 256 -20.78 -2.96 7.24
N PHE A 257 -19.82 -2.10 6.89
CA PHE A 257 -20.02 -0.71 6.44
C PHE A 257 -20.11 -0.62 4.91
N GLN A 258 -20.57 0.51 4.37
CA GLN A 258 -20.91 0.67 2.96
C GLN A 258 -19.75 0.36 2.02
N ALA A 259 -18.54 0.84 2.30
CA ALA A 259 -17.38 0.58 1.45
C ALA A 259 -16.99 -0.91 1.40
N ALA A 260 -17.09 -1.65 2.51
CA ALA A 260 -16.85 -3.09 2.54
C ALA A 260 -17.95 -3.90 1.85
N ALA A 261 -19.20 -3.41 1.86
CA ALA A 261 -20.29 -4.05 1.13
C ALA A 261 -20.09 -4.04 -0.40
N HIS A 262 -19.23 -3.18 -0.95
CA HIS A 262 -18.85 -3.23 -2.37
C HIS A 262 -17.91 -4.39 -2.71
N CYS A 263 -17.38 -5.11 -1.71
CA CYS A 263 -16.54 -6.29 -1.90
C CYS A 263 -17.39 -7.57 -2.04
N ASP A 264 -18.61 -7.50 -2.55
CA ASP A 264 -19.61 -8.58 -2.55
C ASP A 264 -19.63 -9.43 -3.84
N THR A 265 -18.68 -9.20 -4.75
CA THR A 265 -18.66 -9.86 -6.07
C THR A 265 -18.53 -11.38 -5.93
N LYS A 266 -19.56 -12.13 -6.37
CA LYS A 266 -19.60 -13.61 -6.36
C LYS A 266 -19.04 -14.26 -7.63
N ALA A 267 -18.65 -13.47 -8.62
CA ALA A 267 -18.08 -13.94 -9.88
C ALA A 267 -16.90 -13.05 -10.30
N PRO A 268 -15.83 -12.95 -9.48
CA PRO A 268 -14.63 -12.22 -9.87
C PRO A 268 -14.04 -12.87 -11.14
N PRO A 269 -13.66 -12.08 -12.15
CA PRO A 269 -13.20 -12.61 -13.44
C PRO A 269 -11.82 -13.27 -13.37
N ASN A 270 -11.01 -12.93 -12.37
CA ASN A 270 -9.62 -13.35 -12.22
C ASN A 270 -9.17 -13.23 -10.75
N LEU A 271 -7.91 -13.61 -10.49
CA LEU A 271 -7.32 -13.58 -9.15
C LEU A 271 -7.19 -12.15 -8.61
N GLU A 272 -6.91 -11.17 -9.47
CA GLU A 272 -6.82 -9.77 -9.07
C GLU A 272 -8.13 -9.26 -8.45
N ALA A 273 -9.27 -9.62 -9.05
CA ALA A 273 -10.59 -9.29 -8.50
C ALA A 273 -10.95 -10.10 -7.24
N VAL A 274 -10.37 -11.30 -7.06
CA VAL A 274 -10.57 -12.09 -5.83
C VAL A 274 -10.05 -11.35 -4.60
N LEU A 275 -8.98 -10.58 -4.72
CA LEU A 275 -8.42 -9.78 -3.61
C LEU A 275 -9.40 -8.72 -3.08
N PHE A 276 -10.47 -8.43 -3.83
CA PHE A 276 -11.54 -7.49 -3.49
C PHE A 276 -12.90 -8.19 -3.33
N SER A 277 -12.94 -9.52 -3.21
CA SER A 277 -14.17 -10.33 -3.08
C SER A 277 -14.23 -11.03 -1.73
N LEU A 278 -15.03 -10.49 -0.79
CA LEU A 278 -15.38 -11.16 0.46
C LEU A 278 -15.92 -12.58 0.26
N PRO A 279 -16.86 -12.83 -0.69
CA PRO A 279 -17.33 -14.18 -0.96
C PRO A 279 -16.23 -15.20 -1.26
N TYR A 280 -15.28 -14.84 -2.14
CA TYR A 280 -14.19 -15.74 -2.50
C TYR A 280 -13.14 -15.88 -1.40
N LEU A 281 -12.81 -14.80 -0.69
CA LEU A 281 -11.88 -14.86 0.43
C LEU A 281 -12.45 -15.69 1.59
N ILE A 282 -13.75 -15.59 1.87
CA ILE A 282 -14.43 -16.46 2.85
C ILE A 282 -14.43 -17.92 2.38
N ALA A 283 -14.74 -18.18 1.11
CA ALA A 283 -14.68 -19.52 0.54
C ALA A 283 -13.26 -20.12 0.60
N GLY A 284 -12.24 -19.30 0.32
CA GLY A 284 -10.83 -19.64 0.45
C GLY A 284 -10.45 -19.99 1.89
N MET A 285 -10.81 -19.15 2.86
CA MET A 285 -10.52 -19.40 4.27
C MET A 285 -11.17 -20.69 4.76
N LEU A 286 -12.44 -20.94 4.41
CA LEU A 286 -13.09 -22.21 4.71
C LEU A 286 -12.35 -23.38 4.05
N SER A 287 -11.82 -23.17 2.84
CA SER A 287 -11.19 -24.19 2.00
C SER A 287 -9.72 -24.49 2.30
N PHE A 288 -9.03 -23.58 2.97
CA PHE A 288 -7.59 -23.71 3.20
C PHE A 288 -7.19 -23.42 4.66
N GLY A 289 -8.16 -23.03 5.50
CA GLY A 289 -7.97 -22.73 6.92
C GLY A 289 -7.59 -21.28 7.21
N ASP A 290 -6.91 -20.62 6.27
CA ASP A 290 -6.47 -19.23 6.41
C ASP A 290 -6.29 -18.55 5.04
N ILE A 291 -6.11 -17.23 5.03
CA ILE A 291 -5.79 -16.44 3.82
C ILE A 291 -4.33 -16.00 3.88
N THR A 292 -3.48 -16.77 3.21
CA THR A 292 -2.03 -16.51 3.05
C THR A 292 -1.70 -16.34 1.57
N LEU A 293 -0.44 -16.02 1.23
CA LEU A 293 0.00 -15.97 -0.16
C LEU A 293 -0.17 -17.32 -0.87
N ASP A 294 0.15 -18.44 -0.19
CA ASP A 294 -0.10 -19.79 -0.71
C ASP A 294 -1.59 -20.00 -0.98
N THR A 295 -2.46 -19.61 -0.04
CA THR A 295 -3.91 -19.71 -0.24
C THR A 295 -4.36 -18.90 -1.45
N ILE A 296 -3.91 -17.66 -1.61
CA ILE A 296 -4.28 -16.81 -2.75
C ILE A 296 -3.86 -17.49 -4.07
N GLN A 297 -2.64 -18.04 -4.16
CA GLN A 297 -2.18 -18.74 -5.36
C GLN A 297 -2.97 -20.02 -5.67
N ARG A 298 -3.57 -20.64 -4.64
CA ARG A 298 -4.40 -21.85 -4.78
C ARG A 298 -5.86 -21.55 -5.07
N ILE A 299 -6.33 -20.32 -4.84
CA ILE A 299 -7.69 -19.93 -5.19
C ILE A 299 -7.80 -19.84 -6.72
N SER A 300 -8.72 -20.62 -7.28
CA SER A 300 -9.07 -20.57 -8.69
C SER A 300 -10.53 -20.17 -8.87
N VAL A 301 -10.78 -19.16 -9.70
CA VAL A 301 -12.14 -18.76 -10.13
C VAL A 301 -12.83 -19.85 -10.97
N GLN A 302 -12.07 -20.84 -11.43
CA GLN A 302 -12.58 -22.00 -12.17
C GLN A 302 -13.03 -23.16 -11.26
N ASP A 303 -12.71 -23.12 -9.96
CA ASP A 303 -13.07 -24.18 -9.01
C ASP A 303 -14.58 -24.12 -8.63
N ASP A 304 -15.31 -25.16 -8.99
CA ASP A 304 -16.74 -25.30 -8.70
C ASP A 304 -17.07 -25.33 -7.21
N GLN A 305 -16.22 -25.89 -6.37
CA GLN A 305 -16.46 -25.95 -4.93
C GLN A 305 -16.32 -24.56 -4.31
N LEU A 306 -15.28 -23.81 -4.71
CA LEU A 306 -15.11 -22.43 -4.28
C LEU A 306 -16.27 -21.55 -4.76
N ARG A 307 -16.69 -21.68 -6.02
CA ARG A 307 -17.88 -20.97 -6.56
C ARG A 307 -19.13 -21.25 -5.74
N LYS A 308 -19.41 -22.52 -5.42
CA LYS A 308 -20.58 -22.94 -4.64
C LYS A 308 -20.54 -22.42 -3.20
N LEU A 309 -19.36 -22.35 -2.59
CA LEU A 309 -19.19 -21.76 -1.25
C LEU A 309 -19.35 -20.25 -1.28
N ALA A 310 -18.69 -19.56 -2.21
CA ALA A 310 -18.78 -18.11 -2.37
C ALA A 310 -20.23 -17.66 -2.63
N ALA A 311 -21.00 -18.44 -3.41
CA ALA A 311 -22.41 -18.16 -3.67
C ALA A 311 -23.28 -18.08 -2.39
N ARG A 312 -22.90 -18.79 -1.32
CA ARG A 312 -23.59 -18.83 -0.02
C ARG A 312 -23.27 -17.65 0.89
N VAL A 313 -22.32 -16.80 0.50
CA VAL A 313 -21.94 -15.60 1.24
C VAL A 313 -22.84 -14.45 0.81
N GLU A 314 -23.40 -13.73 1.77
CA GLU A 314 -24.14 -12.51 1.54
C GLU A 314 -23.50 -11.39 2.33
N VAL A 315 -23.26 -10.27 1.67
CA VAL A 315 -22.65 -9.09 2.29
C VAL A 315 -23.69 -7.99 2.29
N ARG A 316 -23.89 -7.33 3.43
CA ARG A 316 -24.76 -6.16 3.55
C ARG A 316 -24.13 -5.10 4.42
N SER A 317 -24.33 -3.84 4.05
CA SER A 317 -24.03 -2.72 4.94
C SER A 317 -25.16 -2.49 5.93
N ILE A 318 -24.85 -2.13 7.17
CA ILE A 318 -25.86 -1.71 8.17
C ILE A 318 -25.56 -0.29 8.69
N PRO A 319 -26.59 0.55 8.96
CA PRO A 319 -26.39 1.94 9.40
C PRO A 319 -25.57 2.07 10.69
N GLU A 320 -25.74 1.14 11.62
CA GLU A 320 -25.01 1.10 12.90
C GLU A 320 -23.48 1.04 12.70
N TYR A 321 -23.03 0.33 11.67
CA TYR A 321 -21.61 0.17 11.35
C TYR A 321 -21.05 1.32 10.51
N GLU A 322 -21.88 1.92 9.66
CA GLU A 322 -21.51 3.14 8.96
C GLU A 322 -21.25 4.29 9.95
N ALA A 323 -22.08 4.40 11.00
CA ALA A 323 -21.94 5.43 12.03
C ALA A 323 -20.65 5.34 12.86
N LEU A 324 -19.91 4.22 12.80
CA LEU A 324 -18.63 4.06 13.48
C LEU A 324 -17.43 4.50 12.64
N ARG A 325 -17.63 4.82 11.35
CA ARG A 325 -16.57 5.24 10.42
C ARG A 325 -16.24 6.73 10.60
N PRO A 326 -14.99 7.15 10.34
CA PRO A 326 -13.84 6.32 9.95
C PRO A 326 -13.10 5.68 11.13
N VAL A 327 -13.51 5.97 12.36
CA VAL A 327 -12.80 5.56 13.59
C VAL A 327 -12.68 4.04 13.72
N ARG A 328 -13.68 3.28 13.24
CA ARG A 328 -13.69 1.82 13.30
C ARG A 328 -14.11 1.19 11.98
N ASN A 329 -13.68 -0.06 11.77
CA ASN A 329 -13.96 -0.86 10.57
C ASN A 329 -14.67 -2.16 10.96
N PRO A 330 -15.95 -2.12 11.35
CA PRO A 330 -16.63 -3.28 11.92
C PRO A 330 -17.12 -4.29 10.87
N ALA A 331 -17.18 -5.55 11.28
CA ALA A 331 -17.99 -6.56 10.61
C ALA A 331 -18.50 -7.62 11.60
N ARG A 332 -19.66 -8.20 11.28
CA ARG A 332 -20.20 -9.38 11.94
C ARG A 332 -20.41 -10.48 10.93
N VAL A 333 -19.92 -11.67 11.27
CA VAL A 333 -20.11 -12.89 10.48
C VAL A 333 -21.06 -13.81 11.22
N THR A 334 -22.12 -14.24 10.53
CA THR A 334 -23.04 -15.28 10.98
C THR A 334 -22.91 -16.47 10.03
N LEU A 335 -22.41 -17.59 10.54
CA LEU A 335 -22.24 -18.85 9.82
C LEU A 335 -23.33 -19.83 10.26
N GLN A 336 -24.14 -20.29 9.30
CA GLN A 336 -25.23 -21.24 9.53
C GLN A 336 -24.85 -22.59 8.90
N LEU A 337 -25.00 -23.66 9.67
CA LEU A 337 -24.81 -25.04 9.23
C LEU A 337 -26.15 -25.67 8.86
N LYS A 338 -26.13 -26.66 7.96
CA LYS A 338 -27.32 -27.40 7.48
C LYS A 338 -28.07 -28.16 8.58
N ASN A 339 -27.45 -28.37 9.74
CA ASN A 339 -28.08 -28.98 10.91
C ASN A 339 -28.81 -27.93 11.80
N GLY A 340 -28.88 -26.67 11.37
CA GLY A 340 -29.50 -25.56 12.09
C GLY A 340 -28.58 -24.83 13.08
N GLN A 341 -27.37 -25.34 13.35
CA GLN A 341 -26.42 -24.64 14.23
C GLN A 341 -25.96 -23.33 13.61
N THR A 342 -25.84 -22.30 14.45
CA THR A 342 -25.42 -20.96 14.05
C THR A 342 -24.27 -20.48 14.92
N HIS A 343 -23.23 -19.96 14.28
CA HIS A 343 -22.06 -19.38 14.93
C HIS A 343 -21.92 -17.92 14.51
N VAL A 344 -21.71 -17.04 15.48
CA VAL A 344 -21.65 -15.60 15.26
C VAL A 344 -20.38 -15.05 15.89
N CYS A 345 -19.69 -14.17 15.16
CA CYS A 345 -18.59 -13.37 15.71
C CYS A 345 -18.68 -11.95 15.16
N GLU A 346 -18.42 -10.97 16.01
CA GLU A 346 -18.33 -9.55 15.66
C GLU A 346 -16.91 -9.07 15.94
N VAL A 347 -16.33 -8.36 14.96
CA VAL A 347 -15.05 -7.68 15.06
C VAL A 347 -15.30 -6.19 14.83
N LYS A 348 -14.97 -5.35 15.82
CA LYS A 348 -15.14 -3.90 15.73
C LYS A 348 -13.98 -3.21 15.03
N ASN A 349 -12.77 -3.73 15.22
CA ASN A 349 -11.54 -3.25 14.59
C ASN A 349 -10.77 -4.47 14.06
N PRO A 350 -10.43 -4.51 12.76
CA PRO A 350 -9.64 -5.60 12.20
C PRO A 350 -8.23 -5.59 12.76
N SER A 351 -7.64 -6.78 12.83
CA SER A 351 -6.25 -6.99 13.19
C SER A 351 -5.31 -6.14 12.32
N GLY A 352 -4.27 -5.62 12.96
CA GLY A 352 -3.31 -4.69 12.38
C GLY A 352 -3.68 -3.21 12.49
N GLU A 353 -4.93 -2.81 12.80
CA GLU A 353 -5.26 -1.39 13.05
C GLU A 353 -4.42 -0.80 14.19
N GLU A 354 -4.34 0.53 14.27
CA GLU A 354 -3.73 1.29 15.38
C GLU A 354 -4.14 0.74 16.76
N GLY A 355 -5.43 0.43 16.96
CA GLY A 355 -5.95 -0.11 18.22
C GLY A 355 -5.81 -1.62 18.41
N CYS A 356 -5.28 -2.36 17.42
CA CYS A 356 -5.07 -3.81 17.47
C CYS A 356 -3.85 -4.18 16.59
N PRO A 357 -2.65 -3.66 16.90
CA PRO A 357 -1.48 -3.82 16.02
C PRO A 357 -1.04 -5.28 15.95
N LEU A 358 -0.40 -5.65 14.83
CA LEU A 358 0.29 -6.94 14.74
C LEU A 358 1.52 -6.93 15.64
N SER A 359 1.85 -8.07 16.24
CA SER A 359 3.10 -8.20 16.99
C SER A 359 4.31 -8.11 16.06
N GLN A 360 5.47 -7.74 16.60
CA GLN A 360 6.71 -7.69 15.81
C GLN A 360 7.06 -9.05 15.20
N GLU A 361 6.80 -10.14 15.93
CA GLU A 361 7.00 -11.51 15.46
C GLU A 361 6.09 -11.81 14.26
N THR A 362 4.82 -11.39 14.32
CA THR A 362 3.87 -11.55 13.20
C THR A 362 4.33 -10.75 11.96
N ILE A 363 4.86 -9.54 12.16
CA ILE A 363 5.42 -8.73 11.07
C ILE A 363 6.69 -9.39 10.49
N GLN A 364 7.54 -9.97 11.34
CA GLN A 364 8.73 -10.71 10.91
C GLN A 364 8.35 -11.95 10.10
N GLU A 365 7.41 -12.77 10.59
CA GLU A 365 6.90 -13.95 9.90
C GLU A 365 6.33 -13.56 8.52
N LYS A 366 5.53 -12.49 8.47
CA LYS A 366 5.04 -11.93 7.21
C LYS A 366 6.19 -11.54 6.29
N PHE A 367 7.17 -10.78 6.76
CA PHE A 367 8.32 -10.33 5.98
C PHE A 367 9.11 -11.53 5.42
N LEU A 368 9.39 -12.53 6.24
CA LEU A 368 10.11 -13.74 5.83
C LEU A 368 9.29 -14.55 4.82
N SER A 369 7.97 -14.67 4.99
CA SER A 369 7.10 -15.38 4.03
C SER A 369 7.12 -14.74 2.63
N LEU A 370 7.32 -13.43 2.54
CA LEU A 370 7.41 -12.68 1.29
C LEU A 370 8.80 -12.75 0.64
N THR A 371 9.85 -12.73 1.46
CA THR A 371 11.21 -12.52 0.99
C THR A 371 12.01 -13.81 0.85
N VAL A 372 11.84 -14.79 1.73
CA VAL A 372 12.59 -16.05 1.71
C VAL A 372 12.43 -16.82 0.39
N PRO A 373 11.23 -16.92 -0.22
CA PRO A 373 11.07 -17.60 -1.51
C PRO A 373 11.86 -16.96 -2.66
N ILE A 374 12.27 -15.70 -2.52
CA ILE A 374 12.97 -14.93 -3.56
C ILE A 374 14.45 -14.76 -3.22
N LEU A 375 14.75 -14.26 -2.02
CA LEU A 375 16.10 -13.88 -1.58
C LEU A 375 16.85 -15.00 -0.86
N GLY A 376 16.15 -16.04 -0.40
CA GLY A 376 16.69 -17.06 0.49
C GLY A 376 16.71 -16.60 1.95
N LYS A 377 16.75 -17.59 2.86
CA LYS A 377 16.62 -17.40 4.32
C LYS A 377 17.66 -16.42 4.87
N ASP A 378 18.94 -16.69 4.64
CA ASP A 378 20.04 -15.94 5.25
C ASP A 378 20.00 -14.44 4.89
N ARG A 379 19.68 -14.12 3.64
CA ARG A 379 19.59 -12.72 3.17
C ARG A 379 18.37 -12.01 3.74
N SER A 380 17.25 -12.70 3.81
CA SER A 380 16.02 -12.19 4.42
C SER A 380 16.23 -11.88 5.91
N GLU A 381 16.79 -12.83 6.66
CA GLU A 381 17.06 -12.65 8.10
C GLU A 381 18.08 -11.52 8.33
N ALA A 382 19.18 -11.49 7.56
CA ALA A 382 20.16 -10.41 7.66
C ALA A 382 19.58 -9.03 7.34
N PHE A 383 18.69 -8.92 6.35
CA PHE A 383 18.00 -7.66 6.07
C PHE A 383 17.11 -7.27 7.24
N TRP A 384 16.32 -8.20 7.77
CA TRP A 384 15.40 -7.94 8.87
C TRP A 384 16.14 -7.42 10.11
N GLU A 385 17.20 -8.10 10.54
CA GLU A 385 18.01 -7.73 11.71
C GLU A 385 18.53 -6.29 11.65
N LYS A 386 18.96 -5.87 10.45
CA LYS A 386 19.44 -4.50 10.21
C LYS A 386 18.30 -3.50 10.09
N ALA A 387 17.21 -3.86 9.42
CA ALA A 387 16.07 -2.97 9.19
C ALA A 387 15.36 -2.58 10.50
N ILE A 388 15.29 -3.47 11.50
CA ILE A 388 14.69 -3.15 12.80
C ILE A 388 15.57 -2.25 13.69
N GLN A 389 16.83 -2.01 13.29
CA GLN A 389 17.76 -1.09 13.95
C GLN A 389 18.30 -0.07 12.94
N LEU A 390 17.48 0.30 11.96
CA LEU A 390 17.89 1.10 10.81
C LEU A 390 18.59 2.40 11.22
N GLU A 391 18.18 3.02 12.33
CA GLU A 391 18.79 4.24 12.87
C GLU A 391 20.29 4.11 13.21
N LYS A 392 20.79 2.89 13.38
CA LYS A 392 22.20 2.59 13.66
C LYS A 392 23.05 2.39 12.41
N GLU A 393 22.43 2.22 11.24
CA GLU A 393 23.15 2.04 9.99
C GLU A 393 23.67 3.39 9.48
N ASN A 394 25.00 3.55 9.40
CA ASN A 394 25.64 4.77 8.90
C ASN A 394 25.61 4.89 7.35
N ASP A 395 25.19 3.82 6.68
CA ASP A 395 25.05 3.74 5.23
C ASP A 395 24.03 2.64 4.90
N ILE A 396 22.94 3.00 4.22
CA ILE A 396 21.87 2.06 3.87
C ILE A 396 22.18 1.21 2.63
N ARG A 397 23.23 1.51 1.86
CA ARG A 397 23.53 0.77 0.62
C ARG A 397 23.83 -0.72 0.84
N PRO A 398 24.61 -1.14 1.86
CA PRO A 398 24.77 -2.56 2.18
C PRO A 398 23.45 -3.26 2.53
N LEU A 399 22.54 -2.55 3.23
CA LEU A 399 21.22 -3.05 3.55
C LEU A 399 20.38 -3.26 2.28
N ILE A 400 20.32 -2.27 1.38
CA ILE A 400 19.59 -2.39 0.11
C ILE A 400 20.18 -3.48 -0.79
N ALA A 401 21.50 -3.67 -0.78
CA ALA A 401 22.16 -4.75 -1.52
C ALA A 401 21.65 -6.14 -1.12
N LEU A 402 21.21 -6.34 0.14
CA LEU A 402 20.59 -7.60 0.60
C LEU A 402 19.24 -7.88 -0.07
N LEU A 403 18.57 -6.85 -0.60
CA LEU A 403 17.34 -7.00 -1.38
C LEU A 403 17.57 -7.20 -2.88
N ARG A 404 18.82 -7.16 -3.37
CA ARG A 404 19.15 -7.33 -4.80
C ARG A 404 19.72 -8.72 -5.11
N LEU A 405 19.09 -9.49 -5.99
CA LEU A 405 19.57 -10.81 -6.38
C LEU A 405 20.98 -10.76 -7.02
N PRO A 406 21.83 -11.77 -6.78
CA PRO A 406 23.06 -11.94 -7.55
C PRO A 406 22.73 -12.19 -9.03
N ARG A 407 23.63 -11.79 -9.94
CA ARG A 407 23.42 -11.95 -11.40
C ARG A 407 23.24 -13.39 -11.85
N ASP A 408 23.74 -14.34 -11.08
CA ASP A 408 23.75 -15.76 -11.42
C ASP A 408 22.46 -16.48 -10.98
N VAL A 409 21.54 -15.78 -10.29
CA VAL A 409 20.25 -16.31 -9.89
C VAL A 409 19.21 -15.97 -10.97
N SER A 410 18.95 -16.92 -11.86
CA SER A 410 17.88 -16.79 -12.86
C SER A 410 16.51 -16.84 -12.17
N TYR A 411 15.60 -15.93 -12.54
CA TYR A 411 14.19 -16.07 -12.20
C TYR A 411 13.68 -17.42 -12.73
N GLY A 412 13.26 -18.30 -11.83
CA GLY A 412 12.50 -19.48 -12.21
C GLY A 412 11.27 -19.03 -12.99
N LYS A 413 11.14 -19.47 -14.25
CA LYS A 413 9.89 -19.36 -15.00
C LYS A 413 8.84 -20.19 -14.27
N GLY A 414 8.07 -19.59 -13.36
CA GLY A 414 7.03 -20.35 -12.66
C GLY A 414 6.35 -19.61 -11.53
N SER A 415 5.36 -18.78 -11.88
CA SER A 415 4.06 -18.62 -11.20
C SER A 415 3.39 -17.35 -11.73
N THR A 416 2.95 -17.38 -12.98
CA THR A 416 1.93 -16.45 -13.49
C THR A 416 0.57 -16.92 -13.06
#